data_AF-A0A503ARF1-F1
#
_entry.id   AF-A0A503ARF1-F1
#
_cell.length_a   1.000
_cell.length_b   1.000
_cell.length_c   1.000
_cell.angle_alpha   90.00
_cell.angle_beta   90.00
_cell.angle_gamma   90.00
#
_symmetry.space_group_name_H-M   'P 1'
#
loop_
_entity.id
_entity.type
_entity.pdbx_description
1 polymer ?
#
loop_
_entity_poly.entity_id
_entity_poly.type
_entity_poly.pdbx_seq_one_letter_code
_entity_poly.pdbx_strand_id
1 'polypeptide(L)' 'MKVVIEFYRTRVSDDAHAVIGRETVLATGLEDAIEIARLLARTLNMPQWPDAVTISEADGAALYSEIIAAQEGEERQV' A
#
# COMPACT_ATOMS: atom_id res chain seq x y z
N MET A 1 -13.12 3.97 -12.67
CA MET A 1 -12.20 2.83 -12.89
C MET A 1 -12.23 1.90 -11.69
N LYS A 2 -12.13 0.59 -11.91
CA LYS A 2 -12.02 -0.41 -10.84
C LYS A 2 -10.56 -0.79 -10.70
N VAL A 3 -10.00 -0.60 -9.51
CA VAL A 3 -8.59 -0.89 -9.23
C VAL A 3 -8.46 -1.81 -8.03
N VAL A 4 -7.34 -2.51 -7.98
CA VAL A 4 -6.90 -3.32 -6.87
C VAL A 4 -5.74 -2.57 -6.20
N ILE A 5 -5.87 -2.34 -4.90
CA ILE A 5 -4.83 -1.72 -4.06
C ILE A 5 -4.25 -2.84 -3.20
N GLU A 6 -2.96 -3.09 -3.32
CA GLU A 6 -2.23 -4.07 -2.53
C GLU A 6 -1.21 -3.37 -1.65
N PHE A 7 -1.22 -3.74 -0.37
CA PHE A 7 -0.33 -3.23 0.65
C PHE A 7 0.70 -4.29 0.99
N TYR A 8 1.95 -3.87 1.05
CA TYR A 8 3.10 -4.74 1.22
C TYR A 8 3.86 -4.41 2.50
N ARG A 9 4.51 -5.44 3.04
CA ARG A 9 5.56 -5.30 4.04
C ARG A 9 6.78 -6.07 3.59
N THR A 10 7.93 -5.41 3.57
CA THR A 10 9.24 -6.03 3.35
C THR A 10 9.66 -6.75 4.63
N ARG A 11 9.95 -8.05 4.50
CA ARG A 11 10.43 -8.86 5.61
C ARG A 11 11.92 -8.63 5.80
N VAL A 12 12.32 -8.19 6.98
CA VAL A 12 13.74 -7.97 7.34
C VAL A 12 14.59 -9.25 7.18
N SER A 13 13.97 -10.43 7.32
CA SER A 13 14.67 -11.72 7.26
C SER A 13 15.18 -12.12 5.88
N ASP A 14 14.46 -11.77 4.81
CA ASP A 14 14.71 -12.29 3.45
C ASP A 14 14.43 -11.27 2.34
N ASP A 15 14.12 -10.01 2.68
CA ASP A 15 13.73 -8.93 1.76
C ASP A 15 12.49 -9.26 0.90
N ALA A 16 11.75 -10.32 1.24
CA ALA A 16 10.56 -10.69 0.51
C ALA A 16 9.43 -9.69 0.80
N HIS A 17 8.81 -9.21 -0.27
CA HIS A 17 7.62 -8.35 -0.20
C HIS A 17 6.40 -9.23 0.02
N ALA A 18 5.83 -9.18 1.23
CA ALA A 18 4.61 -9.90 1.55
C ALA A 18 3.39 -8.98 1.42
N VAL A 19 2.35 -9.43 0.71
CA VAL A 19 1.05 -8.74 0.70
C VAL A 19 0.41 -8.91 2.07
N ILE A 20 0.14 -7.80 2.76
CA ILE A 20 -0.49 -7.78 4.09
C ILE A 20 -1.93 -7.27 4.07
N GLY A 21 -2.34 -6.65 2.97
CA GLY A 21 -3.69 -6.14 2.76
C GLY A 21 -3.98 -5.98 1.28
N ARG A 22 -5.23 -6.20 0.88
CA ARG A 22 -5.68 -6.03 -0.49
C ARG A 22 -7.12 -5.56 -0.49
N GLU A 23 -7.38 -4.44 -1.15
CA GLU A 23 -8.72 -3.88 -1.31
C GLU A 23 -9.02 -3.61 -2.78
N THR A 24 -10.27 -3.82 -3.17
CA THR A 24 -10.74 -3.49 -4.53
C THR A 24 -11.66 -2.29 -4.44
N VAL A 25 -11.29 -1.18 -5.09
CA VAL A 25 -12.01 0.08 -4.98
C VAL A 25 -12.47 0.59 -6.35
N LEU A 26 -13.55 1.36 -6.33
CA LEU A 26 -14.01 2.14 -7.46
C LEU A 26 -13.49 3.57 -7.29
N ALA A 27 -12.56 3.96 -8.15
CA ALA A 27 -12.00 5.31 -8.20
C ALA A 27 -12.52 6.05 -9.43
N THR A 28 -12.58 7.37 -9.38
CA THR A 28 -12.93 8.22 -10.53
C THR A 28 -11.79 8.37 -11.53
N GLY A 29 -10.54 8.20 -11.06
CA GLY A 29 -9.31 8.25 -11.85
C GLY A 29 -8.10 7.78 -11.03
N LEU A 30 -6.89 7.87 -11.59
CA LEU A 30 -5.66 7.44 -10.91
C LEU A 30 -5.34 8.29 -9.68
N GLU A 31 -5.50 9.61 -9.76
CA GLU A 31 -5.27 10.52 -8.62
C GLU A 31 -6.20 10.18 -7.44
N ASP A 32 -7.48 9.94 -7.71
CA ASP A 32 -8.46 9.50 -6.72
C ASP A 32 -8.11 8.11 -6.13
N ALA A 33 -7.61 7.19 -6.96
CA ALA A 33 -7.12 5.89 -6.48
C ALA A 33 -5.92 6.02 -5.55
N ILE A 34 -4.99 6.95 -5.82
CA ILE A 34 -3.83 7.24 -4.97
C ILE A 34 -4.28 7.81 -3.62
N GLU A 35 -5.23 8.75 -3.62
CA GLU A 35 -5.78 9.31 -2.37
C GLU A 35 -6.49 8.23 -1.53
N ILE A 36 -7.29 7.37 -2.17
CA ILE A 36 -7.93 6.23 -1.50
C ILE A 36 -6.87 5.26 -0.94
N ALA A 37 -5.82 4.94 -1.70
CA ALA A 37 -4.75 4.05 -1.26
C ALA A 37 -4.02 4.58 -0.01
N ARG A 38 -3.72 5.89 0.01
CA ARG A 38 -3.09 6.55 1.16
C ARG A 38 -4.00 6.62 2.39
N LEU A 39 -5.30 6.83 2.18
CA LEU A 39 -6.28 6.79 3.26
C LEU A 39 -6.40 5.37 3.85
N LEU A 40 -6.49 4.35 2.99
CA LEU A 40 -6.56 2.94 3.40
C LEU A 40 -5.29 2.50 4.12
N ALA A 41 -4.11 2.94 3.70
CA ALA A 41 -2.84 2.64 4.38
C ALA A 41 -2.85 3.04 5.87
N ARG A 42 -3.63 4.07 6.23
CA ARG A 42 -3.72 4.62 7.61
C ARG A 42 -4.91 4.12 8.40
N THR A 43 -5.96 3.64 7.72
CA THR A 43 -7.27 3.34 8.33
C THR A 43 -7.65 1.88 8.28
N LEU A 44 -7.11 1.13 7.32
CA LEU A 44 -7.38 -0.29 7.20
C LEU A 44 -6.73 -1.02 8.38
N ASN A 45 -7.53 -1.81 9.09
CA ASN A 45 -7.06 -2.59 10.22
C ASN A 45 -6.22 -3.79 9.74
N MET A 46 -4.96 -3.52 9.42
CA MET A 46 -4.01 -4.50 8.91
C MET A 46 -3.20 -5.14 10.05
N PRO A 47 -2.74 -6.39 9.90
CA PRO A 47 -1.91 -7.05 10.92
C PRO A 47 -0.60 -6.31 11.22
N GLN A 48 -0.10 -5.56 10.23
CA GLN A 48 1.13 -4.78 10.29
C GLN A 48 0.94 -3.47 9.50
N TRP A 49 1.82 -2.50 9.75
CA TRP A 49 1.86 -1.27 8.96
C TRP A 49 2.62 -1.52 7.65
N PRO A 50 2.02 -1.24 6.48
CA PRO A 50 2.69 -1.41 5.21
C PRO A 50 3.85 -0.44 5.05
N ASP A 51 4.86 -0.85 4.30
CA ASP A 51 5.96 0.01 3.85
C ASP A 51 5.84 0.35 2.35
N ALA A 52 4.97 -0.34 1.62
CA ALA A 52 4.73 -0.09 0.20
C ALA A 52 3.27 -0.36 -0.19
N VAL A 53 2.85 0.28 -1.27
CA VAL A 53 1.53 0.08 -1.89
C VAL A 53 1.67 0.01 -3.41
N THR A 54 0.85 -0.83 -4.03
CA THR A 54 0.67 -0.89 -5.48
C THR A 54 -0.80 -0.76 -5.82
N ILE A 55 -1.10 0.00 -6.87
CA ILE A 55 -2.41 0.14 -7.48
C ILE A 55 -2.34 -0.50 -8.86
N SER A 56 -3.22 -1.45 -9.11
CA SER A 56 -3.29 -2.19 -10.37
C SER A 56 -4.71 -2.16 -10.93
N GLU A 57 -4.84 -2.33 -12.24
CA GLU A 57 -6.14 -2.63 -12.85
C GLU A 57 -6.63 -4.03 -12.43
N ALA A 58 -7.90 -4.31 -12.72
CA ALA A 58 -8.52 -5.59 -12.36
C ALA A 58 -7.88 -6.81 -13.04
N ASP A 59 -7.16 -6.60 -14.15
CA ASP A 59 -6.40 -7.63 -14.88
C ASP A 59 -4.96 -7.82 -14.35
N GLY A 60 -4.54 -7.00 -13.38
CA GLY A 60 -3.21 -7.05 -12.77
C GLY A 60 -2.19 -6.11 -13.41
N ALA A 61 -2.56 -5.28 -14.39
CA ALA A 61 -1.65 -4.26 -14.91
C ALA A 61 -1.37 -3.19 -13.85
N ALA A 62 -0.11 -3.07 -13.42
CA ALA A 62 0.31 -2.07 -12.45
C ALA A 62 0.17 -0.65 -13.02
N LEU A 63 -0.58 0.20 -12.32
CA LEU A 63 -0.79 1.60 -12.68
C LEU A 63 0.11 2.54 -11.88
N TYR A 64 0.38 2.20 -10.62
CA TYR A 64 1.13 3.03 -9.68
C TYR A 64 1.72 2.20 -8.55
N SER A 65 2.90 2.58 -8.07
CA SER A 65 3.53 2.01 -6.88
C SER A 65 4.24 3.09 -6.09
N GLU A 66 4.14 3.04 -4.76
CA GLU A 66 4.75 4.00 -3.83
C GLU A 66 5.31 3.27 -2.61
N ILE A 67 6.49 3.70 -2.16
CA ILE A 67 7.01 3.35 -0.83
C ILE A 67 6.41 4.34 0.16
N ILE A 68 5.55 3.83 1.04
CA ILE A 68 4.90 4.57 2.11
C ILE A 68 5.58 4.09 3.38
N ALA A 69 6.72 4.70 3.71
CA ALA A 69 7.54 4.33 4.86
C ALA A 69 6.64 3.96 6.02
N ALA A 70 6.67 2.67 6.41
CA ALA A 70 5.99 2.24 7.61
C ALA A 70 6.49 3.18 8.71
N GLN A 71 5.57 3.82 9.45
CA GLN A 71 5.97 4.60 10.61
C GLN A 71 6.57 3.63 11.65
N GLU A 72 7.82 3.22 11.43
CA GLU A 72 8.72 2.82 12.50
C GLU A 72 9.12 4.12 13.19
N GLY A 73 8.97 4.11 14.52
CA GLY A 73 9.16 5.29 15.34
C GLY A 73 10.42 6.05 14.96
N GLU A 74 10.25 7.35 14.81
CA GLU A 74 11.31 8.34 15.01
C GLU A 74 11.76 8.25 16.49
N GLU A 75 12.43 7.15 16.86
CA GLU A 75 13.17 7.06 18.11
C GLU A 75 14.66 7.18 17.80
N ARG A 76 15.11 8.44 17.93
CA ARG A 76 16.47 8.90 18.24
C ARG A 76 17.52 8.76 17.14
N GLN A 77 17.87 9.91 16.57
CA GLN A 77 19.28 10.25 16.44
C GLN A 77 19.58 11.54 17.22
N VAL A 78 20.61 11.39 18.05
CA VAL A 78 21.16 12.28 19.09
C VAL A 78 21.72 13.60 18.55
#